data_AF-A0A5J5EVA2-F1
#
_entry.id   AF-A0A5J5EVA2-F1
#
_cell.length_a   1.000
_cell.length_b   1.000
_cell.length_c   1.000
_cell.angle_alpha   90.00
_cell.angle_beta   90.00
_cell.angle_gamma   90.00
#
_symmetry.space_group_name_H-M   'P 1'
#
loop_
_entity.id
_entity.type
_entity.pdbx_description
1 polymer ?
#
loop_
_entity_poly.entity_id
_entity_poly.type
_entity_poly.pdbx_seq_one_letter_code
_entity_poly.pdbx_strand_id
1 'polypeptide(L)'
;MLAVLSAFRLCLLEFSCKQIAIYTDNTAVYHGLNKCSMRGPAMEPLREIMLVAAQHDITFSARCFPTKDNLLAELLSRRQFRNIAEMCPLLSGTPPKKHRPTQTT
;
A
#
# COMPACT_ATOMS: atom_id res chain seq x y z
N MET A 1 -1.79 10.27 0.11
CA MET A 1 -3.14 10.13 -0.49
C MET A 1 -3.09 9.59 -1.91
N LEU A 2 -2.27 10.15 -2.82
CA LEU A 2 -2.17 9.65 -4.21
C LEU A 2 -1.90 8.15 -4.32
N ALA A 3 -1.04 7.57 -3.48
CA ALA A 3 -0.80 6.13 -3.47
C ALA A 3 -2.08 5.31 -3.20
N VAL A 4 -2.96 5.80 -2.31
CA VAL A 4 -4.25 5.16 -2.02
C VAL A 4 -5.18 5.26 -3.22
N LEU A 5 -5.27 6.44 -3.85
CA LEU A 5 -6.05 6.62 -5.08
C LEU A 5 -5.55 5.70 -6.20
N SER A 6 -4.24 5.59 -6.37
CA SER A 6 -3.64 4.66 -7.34
C SER A 6 -4.02 3.22 -7.04
N ALA A 7 -4.04 2.79 -5.78
CA ALA A 7 -4.48 1.45 -5.42
C ALA A 7 -5.96 1.20 -5.77
N PHE A 8 -6.85 2.17 -5.50
CA PHE A 8 -8.26 2.08 -5.90
C PHE A 8 -8.44 1.94 -7.41
N ARG A 9 -7.66 2.69 -8.21
CA ARG A 9 -7.72 2.62 -9.67
C ARG A 9 -7.15 1.31 -10.22
N LEU A 10 -6.06 0.81 -9.65
CA LEU A 10 -5.39 -0.41 -10.11
C LEU A 10 -6.14 -1.69 -9.74
N CYS A 11 -6.74 -1.71 -8.55
CA CYS A 11 -7.39 -2.89 -7.98
C CYS A 11 -8.92 -2.75 -7.95
N LEU A 12 -9.49 -1.90 -8.80
CA LEU A 12 -10.91 -1.54 -8.76
C LEU A 12 -11.81 -2.78 -8.87
N LEU A 13 -11.47 -3.70 -9.77
CA LEU A 13 -12.21 -4.94 -9.99
C LEU A 13 -12.15 -5.84 -8.76
N GLU A 14 -10.99 -5.95 -8.13
CA GLU A 14 -10.79 -6.72 -6.93
C GLU A 14 -11.44 -6.09 -5.71
N PHE A 15 -11.64 -4.77 -5.72
CA PHE A 15 -12.14 -3.99 -4.60
C PHE A 15 -13.67 -3.84 -4.61
N SER A 16 -14.30 -3.90 -5.78
CA SER A 16 -15.73 -3.71 -5.97
C SER A 16 -16.57 -4.62 -5.04
N CYS A 17 -17.61 -4.05 -4.44
CA CYS A 17 -18.54 -4.74 -3.52
C CYS A 17 -17.87 -5.36 -2.28
N LYS A 18 -16.74 -4.80 -1.82
CA LYS A 18 -16.01 -5.31 -0.64
C LYS A 18 -15.76 -4.24 0.41
N GLN A 19 -15.47 -4.74 1.62
CA GLN A 19 -14.91 -3.95 2.70
C GLN A 19 -13.39 -4.07 2.73
N ILE A 20 -12.69 -2.93 2.69
CA ILE A 20 -11.24 -2.88 2.54
C ILE A 20 -10.59 -2.17 3.73
N ALA A 21 -9.54 -2.78 4.26
CA ALA A 21 -8.67 -2.14 5.25
C ALA A 21 -7.47 -1.50 4.55
N ILE A 22 -7.33 -0.18 4.68
CA ILE A 22 -6.20 0.58 4.15
C ILE A 22 -5.17 0.73 5.27
N TYR A 23 -4.05 0.03 5.13
CA TYR A 23 -2.92 0.13 6.05
C TYR A 23 -2.00 1.26 5.63
N THR A 24 -1.68 2.16 6.57
CA THR A 24 -0.74 3.26 6.31
C THR A 24 -0.03 3.67 7.59
N ASP A 25 1.25 4.02 7.46
CA ASP A 25 2.04 4.69 8.50
C ASP A 25 1.92 6.23 8.42
N ASN A 26 1.24 6.76 7.40
CA ASN A 26 1.04 8.19 7.23
C ASN A 26 -0.19 8.64 8.02
N THR A 27 0.06 9.29 9.17
CA THR A 27 -0.98 9.76 10.10
C THR A 27 -1.97 10.72 9.46
N ALA A 28 -1.53 11.58 8.53
CA ALA A 28 -2.42 12.50 7.82
C ALA A 28 -3.38 11.74 6.90
N VAL A 29 -2.91 10.69 6.21
CA VAL A 29 -3.75 9.82 5.38
C VAL A 29 -4.70 8.99 6.26
N TYR A 30 -4.20 8.40 7.35
CA TYR A 30 -5.03 7.66 8.32
C TYR A 30 -6.20 8.50 8.83
N HIS A 31 -5.93 9.71 9.33
CA HIS A 31 -6.99 10.60 9.79
C HIS A 31 -7.86 11.10 8.65
N GLY A 32 -7.27 11.38 7.48
CA GLY A 32 -7.99 11.87 6.31
C GLY A 32 -9.05 10.89 5.81
N LEU A 33 -8.70 9.61 5.72
CA LEU A 33 -9.60 8.55 5.30
C LEU A 33 -10.71 8.31 6.32
N ASN A 34 -10.38 8.21 7.61
CA ASN A 34 -11.38 7.91 8.65
C ASN A 34 -12.32 9.09 8.93
N LYS A 35 -11.88 10.33 8.70
CA LYS A 35 -12.73 11.53 8.85
C LYS A 35 -13.38 11.98 7.54
N CYS A 36 -13.06 11.33 6.42
CA CYS A 36 -13.45 11.75 5.08
C CYS A 36 -13.12 13.24 4.79
N SER A 37 -12.01 13.74 5.34
CA SER A 37 -11.64 15.15 5.24
C SER A 37 -10.13 15.36 5.39
N MET A 38 -9.56 16.19 4.50
CA MET A 38 -8.16 16.61 4.57
C MET A 38 -8.03 18.09 4.25
N ARG A 39 -6.96 18.72 4.75
CA ARG A 39 -6.60 20.10 4.41
C ARG A 39 -5.71 20.13 3.16
N GLY A 40 -5.93 21.14 2.32
CA GLY A 40 -5.07 21.43 1.18
C GLY A 40 -5.24 20.47 -0.01
N PRO A 41 -4.22 20.37 -0.89
CA PRO A 41 -4.32 19.65 -2.16
C PRO A 41 -4.66 18.16 -2.05
N ALA A 42 -4.45 17.55 -0.87
CA ALA A 42 -4.77 16.15 -0.61
C ALA A 42 -6.29 15.87 -0.52
N MET A 43 -7.14 16.91 -0.43
CA MET A 43 -8.59 16.75 -0.42
C MET A 43 -9.12 16.23 -1.76
N GLU A 44 -8.57 16.68 -2.90
CA GLU A 44 -9.03 16.22 -4.21
C GLU A 44 -8.88 14.72 -4.43
N PRO A 45 -7.69 14.10 -4.22
CA PRO A 45 -7.59 12.65 -4.37
C PRO A 45 -8.45 11.89 -3.34
N LEU A 46 -8.74 12.47 -2.17
CA LEU A 46 -9.68 11.85 -1.22
C LEU A 46 -11.12 11.87 -1.76
N ARG A 47 -11.56 13.00 -2.34
CA ARG A 47 -12.89 13.09 -2.98
C ARG A 47 -13.03 12.06 -4.08
N GLU A 48 -12.00 11.89 -4.90
CA GLU A 48 -12.02 10.90 -5.96
C GLU A 48 -12.10 9.47 -5.41
N ILE A 49 -11.33 9.14 -4.36
CA ILE A 49 -11.43 7.84 -3.68
C ILE A 49 -12.86 7.61 -3.19
N MET A 50 -13.47 8.60 -2.54
CA MET A 50 -14.85 8.49 -2.04
C MET A 50 -15.87 8.30 -3.17
N LEU A 51 -15.69 9.00 -4.28
CA LEU A 51 -16.56 8.86 -5.46
C LEU A 51 -16.47 7.47 -6.07
N VAL A 52 -15.25 6.99 -6.30
CA VAL A 52 -15.00 5.63 -6.80
C VAL A 52 -15.58 4.58 -5.84
N ALA A 53 -15.38 4.78 -4.54
CA ALA A 53 -15.89 3.86 -3.53
C ALA A 53 -17.43 3.79 -3.56
N ALA A 54 -18.11 4.93 -3.67
CA ALA A 54 -19.56 4.98 -3.75
C ALA A 54 -20.10 4.35 -5.05
N GLN A 55 -19.43 4.56 -6.19
CA GLN A 55 -19.85 4.00 -7.49
C GLN A 55 -19.73 2.48 -7.56
N HIS A 56 -18.81 1.89 -6.81
CA HIS A 56 -18.47 0.46 -6.87
C HIS A 56 -18.84 -0.32 -5.61
N ASP A 57 -19.65 0.27 -4.72
CA ASP A 57 -20.07 -0.32 -3.45
C ASP A 57 -18.88 -0.80 -2.59
N ILE A 58 -17.85 0.05 -2.52
CA ILE A 58 -16.65 -0.22 -1.73
C ILE A 58 -16.78 0.51 -0.39
N THR A 59 -16.68 -0.23 0.69
CA THR A 59 -16.52 0.37 2.02
C THR A 59 -15.06 0.26 2.44
N PHE A 60 -14.52 1.28 3.10
CA PHE A 60 -13.13 1.23 3.55
C PHE A 60 -12.95 1.82 4.95
N SER A 61 -11.89 1.37 5.62
CA SER A 61 -11.41 1.94 6.88
C SER A 61 -9.90 2.05 6.85
N ALA A 62 -9.34 3.09 7.45
CA ALA A 62 -7.90 3.22 7.58
C ALA A 62 -7.41 2.69 8.92
N ARG A 63 -6.32 1.94 8.89
CA ARG A 63 -5.63 1.40 10.07
C ARG A 63 -4.21 1.93 10.11
N CYS A 64 -3.80 2.40 11.29
CA CYS A 64 -2.41 2.73 11.52
C CYS A 64 -1.59 1.44 11.45
N PHE A 65 -0.55 1.45 10.63
CA PHE A 65 0.34 0.31 10.46
C PHE A 65 1.76 0.72 10.86
N PRO A 66 2.44 -0.03 11.74
CA PRO A 66 3.80 0.33 12.15
C PRO A 66 4.73 0.44 10.94
N THR A 67 5.58 1.48 10.92
CA THR A 67 6.51 1.74 9.79
C THR A 67 7.38 0.52 9.46
N LYS A 68 7.79 -0.25 10.48
CA LYS A 68 8.59 -1.48 10.29
C LYS A 68 7.88 -2.52 9.42
N ASP A 69 6.56 -2.60 9.50
CA ASP A 69 5.74 -3.55 8.76
C ASP A 69 5.32 -2.98 7.40
N ASN A 70 5.36 -1.65 7.23
CA ASN A 70 5.08 -0.95 5.98
C ASN A 70 6.28 -0.88 5.01
N LEU A 71 7.37 -1.57 5.33
CA LEU A 71 8.63 -1.49 4.59
C LEU A 71 8.46 -1.78 3.09
N LEU A 72 7.65 -2.77 2.71
CA LEU A 72 7.42 -3.06 1.29
C LEU A 72 6.79 -1.89 0.54
N ALA A 73 5.78 -1.24 1.12
CA ALA A 73 5.15 -0.06 0.51
C ALA A 73 6.11 1.12 0.43
N GLU A 74 6.94 1.33 1.46
CA GLU A 74 8.00 2.35 1.45
C GLU A 74 9.01 2.08 0.33
N LEU A 75 9.54 0.86 0.22
CA LEU A 75 10.51 0.48 -0.81
C LEU A 75 9.93 0.64 -2.22
N LEU A 76 8.67 0.23 -2.42
CA LEU A 76 7.96 0.42 -3.69
C LEU A 76 7.82 1.90 -4.05
N SER A 77 7.46 2.74 -3.08
CA SER A 77 7.33 4.20 -3.28
C SER A 77 8.65 4.85 -3.70
N ARG A 78 9.77 4.32 -3.22
CA ARG A 78 11.14 4.79 -3.53
C ARG A 78 11.78 4.07 -4.71
N ARG A 79 11.05 3.16 -5.37
CA ARG A 79 11.55 2.35 -6.51
C ARG A 79 12.82 1.55 -6.18
N GLN A 80 12.97 1.10 -4.93
CA GLN A 80 14.13 0.36 -4.46
C GLN A 80 14.01 -1.14 -4.80
N PHE A 81 13.89 -1.47 -6.09
CA PHE A 81 13.60 -2.83 -6.56
C PHE A 81 14.65 -3.86 -6.14
N ARG A 82 15.91 -3.45 -5.97
CA ARG A 82 16.97 -4.33 -5.43
C ARG A 82 16.64 -4.79 -4.01
N ASN A 83 16.28 -3.85 -3.13
CA ASN A 83 15.93 -4.14 -1.74
C ASN A 83 14.65 -4.99 -1.66
N ILE A 84 13.70 -4.76 -2.58
CA ILE A 84 12.47 -5.56 -2.68
C ILE A 84 12.80 -7.01 -3.08
N ALA A 85 13.70 -7.22 -4.05
CA ALA A 85 14.10 -8.56 -4.47
C ALA A 85 14.82 -9.34 -3.36
N GLU A 86 15.60 -8.65 -2.53
CA GLU A 86 16.26 -9.26 -1.36
C GLU A 86 15.26 -9.63 -0.25
N MET A 87 14.24 -8.79 -0.02
CA MET A 87 13.21 -9.03 0.99
C MET A 87 12.15 -10.06 0.54
N CYS A 88 11.83 -10.09 -0.76
CA CYS A 88 10.83 -10.97 -1.34
C CYS A 88 11.41 -11.70 -2.58
N PRO A 89 12.20 -12.77 -2.39
CA PRO A 89 12.83 -13.51 -3.49
C PRO A 89 11.83 -14.08 -4.51
N LEU A 90 10.59 -14.34 -4.06
CA LEU A 90 9.51 -14.85 -4.90
C LEU A 90 8.99 -13.82 -5.93
N LEU A 91 9.13 -12.52 -5.64
CA LEU A 91 8.70 -11.44 -6.54
C LEU A 91 9.70 -11.16 -7.66
N SER A 92 10.98 -11.50 -7.47
CA SER A 92 12.04 -11.25 -8.46
C SER A 92 12.14 -12.32 -9.55
N GLY A 93 11.31 -13.37 -9.51
CA GLY A 93 11.39 -14.51 -10.46
C GLY A 93 12.72 -15.27 -10.40
N THR A 94 13.58 -14.94 -9.44
CA THR A 94 14.89 -15.56 -9.27
C THR A 94 14.77 -16.65 -8.21
N PRO A 95 15.24 -17.88 -8.48
CA PRO A 95 15.21 -18.95 -7.48
C PRO A 95 16.01 -18.51 -6.25
N PRO A 96 15.56 -18.87 -5.03
CA PRO A 96 16.26 -18.53 -3.81
C PRO A 96 17.71 -19.01 -3.93
N LYS A 97 18.67 -18.09 -3.79
CA LYS A 97 20.09 -18.44 -3.76
C LYS A 97 20.31 -19.38 -2.59
N LYS A 98 20.57 -20.66 -2.89
CA LYS A 98 20.96 -21.67 -1.89
C LYS A 98 22.11 -21.09 -1.08
N HIS A 99 21.89 -20.85 0.21
CA HIS A 99 22.98 -20.60 1.15
C HIS A 99 23.87 -21.83 1.12
N ARG A 100 25.08 -21.69 0.58
CA ARG A 100 26.14 -22.67 0.74
C ARG A 100 26.71 -22.45 2.14
N PRO A 101 26.64 -23.42 3.07
CA PRO A 101 27.29 -23.27 4.36
C PRO A 101 28.80 -23.16 4.15
N THR A 102 29.38 -22.11 4.71
CA THR A 102 30.83 -21.90 4.77
C THR A 102 31.44 -23.05 5.55
N GLN A 103 32.16 -23.94 4.88
CA GLN A 103 32.99 -24.92 5.55
C GLN A 103 34.14 -24.17 6.22
N THR A 104 34.12 -24.18 7.55
CA THR A 104 35.22 -23.73 8.40
C THR A 104 36.26 -24.85 8.40
N THR A 105 37.48 -24.55 7.96
CA THR A 105 38.68 -25.36 8.19
C THR A 105 39.72 -24.47 8.83
#